data_AF-A0A0F8BYR3-F1
#
_entry.id   AF-A0A0F8BYR3-F1
#
_cell.length_a   1.000
_cell.length_b   1.000
_cell.length_c   1.000
_cell.angle_alpha   90.00
_cell.angle_beta   90.00
_cell.angle_gamma   90.00
#
_symmetry.space_group_name_H-M   'P 1'
#
loop_
_entity.id
_entity.type
_entity.pdbx_description
1 polymer ?
#
loop_
_entity_poly.entity_id
_entity_poly.type
_entity_poly.pdbx_seq_one_letter_code
_entity_poly.pdbx_strand_id
1 'polypeptide(L)'
;MIKSTVQLATGESYIEGSLFPTAESKIIFRTFEISTHKEGTPPEQGPEMETRAIMIDCDSEDMPAKIEEYMRQVLPLLIEHEPSPVVRVILTTAVEALNETEDELLRHALELWGLVDIIDRERQWHILEKRPSENLERWIRDPNERLGIDIYSVMLIQLNAAAERKGNTTSRSLLNKMQRYLQDSKVKIGFPCSSCFWVAGVFYRK
;
A
#
# COMPACT_ATOMS: atom_id res chain seq x y z
N MET A 1 -8.78 27.38 -27.08
CA MET A 1 -8.51 26.37 -26.04
C MET A 1 -9.25 25.10 -26.41
N ILE A 2 -8.56 24.12 -26.99
CA ILE A 2 -9.14 22.82 -27.32
C ILE A 2 -9.13 22.01 -26.02
N LYS A 3 -10.30 21.73 -25.44
CA LYS A 3 -10.45 20.68 -24.42
C LYS A 3 -10.18 19.36 -25.12
N SER A 4 -8.96 18.85 -25.01
CA SER A 4 -8.66 17.47 -25.39
C SER A 4 -9.30 16.56 -24.36
N THR A 5 -10.45 15.98 -24.69
CA THR A 5 -11.05 14.90 -23.90
C THR A 5 -10.17 13.66 -24.06
N VAL A 6 -9.36 13.36 -23.03
CA VAL A 6 -8.61 12.11 -22.95
C VAL A 6 -9.62 10.99 -22.73
N GLN A 7 -9.73 10.07 -23.67
CA GLN A 7 -10.54 8.85 -23.50
C GLN A 7 -9.71 7.86 -22.68
N LEU A 8 -10.10 7.67 -21.43
CA LEU A 8 -9.58 6.60 -20.59
C LEU A 8 -10.30 5.31 -20.97
N ALA A 9 -9.54 4.27 -21.32
CA ALA A 9 -10.08 2.95 -21.58
C ALA A 9 -9.76 2.03 -20.40
N THR A 10 -10.71 1.17 -20.03
CA THR A 10 -10.42 -0.02 -19.22
C THR A 10 -9.80 -1.04 -20.16
N GLY A 11 -8.51 -1.32 -19.98
CA GLY A 11 -7.78 -2.29 -20.80
C GLY A 11 -7.38 -3.53 -20.02
N GLU A 12 -6.42 -4.27 -20.56
CA GLU A 12 -5.91 -5.52 -19.98
C GLU A 12 -4.65 -5.33 -19.11
N SER A 13 -4.16 -4.09 -19.01
CA SER A 13 -3.03 -3.75 -18.16
C SER A 13 -3.38 -3.90 -16.69
N TYR A 14 -2.37 -4.34 -15.95
CA TYR A 14 -2.36 -4.28 -14.51
C TYR A 14 -0.98 -3.84 -14.05
N ILE A 15 -0.91 -3.34 -12.82
CA ILE A 15 0.34 -3.04 -12.15
C ILE A 15 0.62 -4.08 -11.06
N GLU A 16 1.89 -4.41 -10.91
CA GLU A 16 2.44 -5.10 -9.73
C GLU A 16 3.23 -4.07 -8.91
N GLY A 17 2.78 -3.80 -7.70
CA GLY A 17 3.49 -2.96 -6.72
C GLY A 17 4.20 -3.81 -5.67
N SER A 18 5.38 -3.39 -5.23
CA SER A 18 6.03 -3.95 -4.03
C SER A 18 6.95 -2.92 -3.36
N LEU A 19 6.96 -2.91 -2.02
CA LEU A 19 7.95 -2.19 -1.21
C LEU A 19 9.25 -2.99 -1.05
N PHE A 20 9.18 -4.31 -1.26
CA PHE A 20 10.29 -5.24 -1.07
C PHE A 20 10.49 -6.04 -2.37
N PRO A 21 11.24 -5.51 -3.35
CA PRO A 21 11.32 -6.10 -4.69
C PRO A 21 11.96 -7.50 -4.73
N THR A 22 12.71 -7.86 -3.69
CA THR A 22 13.30 -9.20 -3.51
C THR A 22 12.33 -10.21 -2.90
N ALA A 23 11.21 -9.76 -2.33
CA ALA A 23 10.19 -10.63 -1.78
C ALA A 23 9.19 -11.07 -2.85
N GLU A 24 8.56 -12.23 -2.64
CA GLU A 24 7.51 -12.73 -3.53
C GLU A 24 6.19 -11.94 -3.39
N SER A 25 5.98 -11.29 -2.25
CA SER A 25 4.78 -10.53 -1.94
C SER A 25 4.65 -9.30 -2.84
N LYS A 26 3.55 -9.24 -3.59
CA LYS A 26 3.22 -8.16 -4.52
C LYS A 26 1.75 -7.80 -4.40
N ILE A 27 1.45 -6.52 -4.57
CA ILE A 27 0.08 -6.03 -4.68
C ILE A 27 -0.27 -5.81 -6.15
N ILE A 28 -1.44 -6.26 -6.59
CA ILE A 28 -1.84 -6.24 -8.00
C ILE A 28 -3.12 -5.43 -8.18
N PHE A 29 -3.12 -4.51 -9.13
CA PHE A 29 -4.27 -3.66 -9.46
C PHE A 29 -4.50 -3.56 -10.96
N ARG A 30 -5.76 -3.57 -11.37
CA ARG A 30 -6.17 -3.14 -12.71
C ARG A 30 -5.95 -1.65 -12.89
N THR A 31 -5.66 -1.26 -14.13
CA THR A 31 -5.37 0.14 -14.48
C THR A 31 -6.21 0.64 -15.63
N PHE A 32 -6.46 1.95 -15.62
CA PHE A 32 -6.89 2.68 -16.81
C PHE A 32 -5.72 2.92 -17.74
N GLU A 33 -6.02 2.93 -19.03
CA GLU A 33 -5.03 3.05 -20.09
C GLU A 33 -5.25 4.29 -20.95
N ILE A 34 -4.14 4.81 -21.49
CA ILE A 34 -4.12 5.84 -22.52
C ILE A 34 -3.21 5.40 -23.68
N SER A 35 -3.66 5.59 -24.92
CA SER A 35 -2.83 5.40 -26.10
C SER A 35 -2.17 6.71 -26.53
N THR A 36 -0.85 6.71 -26.60
CA THR A 36 0.00 7.83 -27.04
C THR A 36 0.86 7.42 -28.23
N HIS A 37 1.68 8.29 -28.81
CA HIS A 37 2.61 7.88 -29.88
C HIS A 37 3.93 7.35 -29.30
N LYS A 38 4.40 6.18 -29.79
CA LYS A 38 5.70 5.59 -29.48
C LYS A 38 6.83 6.49 -29.95
N GLU A 39 7.86 6.59 -29.12
CA GLU A 39 9.08 7.32 -29.41
C GLU A 39 10.00 6.51 -30.34
N GLY A 40 10.57 7.16 -31.36
CA GLY A 40 11.61 6.55 -32.21
C GLY A 40 11.15 5.87 -33.50
N THR A 41 9.86 5.97 -33.87
CA THR A 41 9.39 5.44 -35.16
C THR A 41 10.09 6.17 -36.32
N PRO A 42 10.82 5.47 -37.20
CA PRO A 42 11.37 6.09 -38.41
C PRO A 42 10.25 6.74 -39.23
N PRO A 43 10.48 7.88 -39.89
CA PRO A 43 9.43 8.62 -40.62
C PRO A 43 8.73 7.80 -41.73
N GLU A 44 9.27 6.63 -42.09
CA GLU A 44 8.73 5.71 -43.08
C GLU A 44 7.67 4.73 -42.53
N GLN A 45 7.59 4.56 -41.20
CA GLN A 45 6.55 3.79 -40.53
C GLN A 45 5.64 4.79 -39.82
N GLY A 46 4.35 4.80 -40.17
CA GLY A 46 3.36 5.72 -39.58
C GLY A 46 3.38 5.71 -38.06
N PRO A 47 2.80 6.73 -37.39
CA PRO A 47 3.03 6.95 -35.97
C PRO A 47 2.54 5.76 -35.14
N GLU A 48 3.47 4.94 -34.64
CA GLU A 48 3.15 3.75 -33.87
C GLU A 48 2.54 4.19 -32.54
N MET A 49 1.42 3.60 -32.13
CA MET A 49 0.77 3.95 -30.88
C MET A 49 1.27 3.08 -29.73
N GLU A 50 1.44 3.69 -28.58
CA GLU A 50 1.86 3.12 -27.32
C GLU A 50 0.74 3.31 -26.30
N THR A 51 0.08 2.22 -25.94
CA THR A 51 -0.80 2.23 -24.79
C THR A 51 0.03 2.27 -23.50
N ARG A 52 -0.45 2.90 -22.44
CA ARG A 52 0.21 2.99 -21.13
C ARG A 52 -0.82 3.00 -20.01
N ALA A 53 -0.56 2.27 -18.93
CA ALA A 53 -1.29 2.42 -17.68
C ALA A 53 -1.06 3.82 -17.09
N ILE A 54 -2.15 4.53 -16.75
CA ILE A 54 -2.08 5.90 -16.22
C ILE A 54 -2.50 6.01 -14.76
N MET A 55 -3.44 5.15 -14.33
CA MET A 55 -4.09 5.26 -13.03
C MET A 55 -4.68 3.91 -12.62
N ILE A 56 -4.71 3.62 -11.32
CA ILE A 56 -5.41 2.46 -10.78
C ILE A 56 -6.92 2.65 -10.91
N ASP A 57 -7.62 1.58 -11.30
CA ASP A 57 -9.08 1.55 -11.34
C ASP A 57 -9.66 1.38 -9.92
N CYS A 58 -9.70 2.48 -9.17
CA CYS A 58 -10.21 2.50 -7.79
C CYS A 58 -11.69 2.14 -7.65
N ASP A 59 -12.47 2.21 -8.74
CA ASP A 59 -13.90 1.94 -8.70
C ASP A 59 -14.18 0.43 -8.78
N SER A 60 -13.35 -0.32 -9.51
CA SER A 60 -13.46 -1.78 -9.58
C SER A 60 -12.61 -2.52 -8.53
N GLU A 61 -11.61 -1.86 -7.94
CA GLU A 61 -10.67 -2.46 -7.01
C GLU A 61 -10.91 -2.04 -5.54
N ASP A 62 -11.04 -3.00 -4.62
CA ASP A 62 -11.02 -2.72 -3.19
C ASP A 62 -9.56 -2.48 -2.72
N MET A 63 -9.05 -1.29 -3.03
CA MET A 63 -7.68 -0.92 -2.67
C MET A 63 -7.39 -1.00 -1.17
N PRO A 64 -8.27 -0.48 -0.27
CA PRO A 64 -8.03 -0.61 1.17
C PRO A 64 -7.87 -2.07 1.64
N ALA A 65 -8.70 -3.00 1.14
CA ALA A 65 -8.59 -4.40 1.49
C ALA A 65 -7.33 -5.06 0.91
N LYS A 66 -6.97 -4.74 -0.34
CA LYS A 66 -5.73 -5.24 -0.96
C LYS A 66 -4.47 -4.74 -0.25
N ILE A 67 -4.47 -3.47 0.22
CA ILE A 67 -3.37 -2.90 0.99
C ILE A 67 -3.25 -3.58 2.36
N GLU A 68 -4.37 -3.85 3.04
CA GLU A 68 -4.39 -4.62 4.28
C GLU A 68 -3.80 -6.02 4.09
N GLU A 69 -4.22 -6.74 3.05
CA GLU A 69 -3.74 -8.08 2.75
C GLU A 69 -2.24 -8.07 2.44
N TYR A 70 -1.80 -7.16 1.57
CA TYR A 70 -0.38 -6.97 1.29
C TYR A 70 0.42 -6.65 2.56
N MET A 71 -0.08 -5.72 3.39
CA MET A 71 0.55 -5.35 4.66
C MET A 71 0.74 -6.57 5.56
N ARG A 72 -0.27 -7.43 5.71
CA ARG A 72 -0.16 -8.66 6.52
C ARG A 72 0.93 -9.59 5.99
N GLN A 73 1.04 -9.73 4.66
CA GLN A 73 2.06 -10.57 4.03
C GLN A 73 3.47 -10.03 4.23
N VAL A 74 3.65 -8.70 4.22
CA VAL A 74 4.97 -8.07 4.37
C VAL A 74 5.27 -7.62 5.79
N LEU A 75 4.37 -7.80 6.75
CA LEU A 75 4.55 -7.39 8.15
C LEU A 75 5.87 -7.91 8.75
N PRO A 76 6.29 -9.18 8.55
CA PRO A 76 7.59 -9.64 9.03
C PRO A 76 8.77 -8.83 8.47
N LEU A 77 8.71 -8.45 7.19
CA LEU A 77 9.74 -7.65 6.52
C LEU A 77 9.73 -6.20 7.03
N LEU A 78 8.55 -5.62 7.26
CA LEU A 78 8.42 -4.29 7.86
C LEU A 78 9.10 -4.26 9.24
N ILE A 79 8.88 -5.29 10.06
CA ILE A 79 9.50 -5.42 11.39
C ILE A 79 11.01 -5.61 11.27
N GLU A 80 11.49 -6.47 10.37
CA GLU A 80 12.93 -6.70 10.15
C GLU A 80 13.65 -5.39 9.77
N HIS A 81 13.01 -4.56 8.95
CA HIS A 81 13.51 -3.27 8.50
C HIS A 81 13.18 -2.10 9.44
N GLU A 82 12.64 -2.34 10.65
CA GLU A 82 12.38 -1.31 11.65
C GLU A 82 13.71 -0.72 12.16
N PRO A 83 13.99 0.58 12.01
CA PRO A 83 15.28 1.17 12.37
C PRO A 83 15.58 1.12 13.87
N SER A 84 14.56 1.22 14.73
CA SER A 84 14.75 1.19 16.18
C SER A 84 14.84 -0.25 16.70
N PRO A 85 15.98 -0.69 17.29
CA PRO A 85 16.11 -2.05 17.80
C PRO A 85 15.11 -2.37 18.91
N VAL A 86 14.77 -1.37 19.73
CA VAL A 86 13.79 -1.52 20.82
C VAL A 86 12.40 -1.75 20.24
N VAL A 87 11.99 -0.94 19.25
CA VAL A 87 10.68 -1.07 18.60
C VAL A 87 10.60 -2.40 17.86
N ARG A 88 11.68 -2.82 17.19
CA ARG A 88 11.76 -4.13 16.53
C ARG A 88 11.50 -5.27 17.49
N VAL A 89 12.17 -5.31 18.65
CA VAL A 89 11.95 -6.34 19.68
C VAL A 89 10.49 -6.32 20.15
N ILE A 90 9.95 -5.13 20.42
CA ILE A 90 8.56 -4.93 20.85
C ILE A 90 7.58 -5.52 19.81
N LEU A 91 7.76 -5.24 18.53
CA LEU A 91 6.94 -5.75 17.43
C LEU A 91 7.08 -7.27 17.27
N THR A 92 8.30 -7.81 17.33
CA THR A 92 8.52 -9.26 17.27
C THR A 92 7.81 -9.96 18.43
N THR A 93 7.94 -9.48 19.66
CA THR A 93 7.24 -10.05 20.82
C THR A 93 5.72 -9.91 20.69
N ALA A 94 5.21 -8.83 20.11
CA ALA A 94 3.77 -8.71 19.86
C ALA A 94 3.25 -9.70 18.82
N VAL A 95 4.02 -9.98 17.76
CA VAL A 95 3.63 -11.02 16.80
C VAL A 95 3.60 -12.40 17.47
N GLU A 96 4.59 -12.71 18.30
CA GLU A 96 4.62 -13.94 19.10
C GLU A 96 3.40 -14.03 20.03
N ALA A 97 3.13 -12.97 20.80
CA ALA A 97 1.99 -12.91 21.69
C ALA A 97 0.64 -13.01 20.95
N LEU A 98 0.53 -12.41 19.76
CA LEU A 98 -0.68 -12.53 18.94
C LEU A 98 -0.91 -13.98 18.49
N ASN A 99 0.14 -14.71 18.13
CA ASN A 99 0.05 -16.12 17.76
C ASN A 99 -0.38 -17.01 18.92
N GLU A 100 -0.06 -16.63 20.16
CA GLU A 100 -0.44 -17.38 21.36
C GLU A 100 -1.86 -17.05 21.85
N THR A 101 -2.25 -15.78 21.77
CA THR A 101 -3.47 -15.27 22.42
C THR A 101 -4.63 -15.03 21.48
N GLU A 102 -4.35 -14.88 20.18
CA GLU A 102 -5.29 -14.41 19.16
C GLU A 102 -5.98 -13.09 19.56
N ASP A 103 -5.31 -12.25 20.35
CA ASP A 103 -5.86 -11.00 20.85
C ASP A 103 -6.20 -10.04 19.70
N GLU A 104 -7.50 -9.82 19.51
CA GLU A 104 -8.05 -8.96 18.47
C GLU A 104 -7.68 -7.49 18.61
N LEU A 105 -7.41 -6.99 19.81
CA LEU A 105 -6.92 -5.64 20.04
C LEU A 105 -5.46 -5.54 19.59
N LEU A 106 -4.64 -6.54 19.93
CA LEU A 106 -3.24 -6.62 19.53
C LEU A 106 -3.10 -6.76 18.01
N ARG A 107 -3.96 -7.57 17.37
CA ARG A 107 -4.06 -7.67 15.90
C ARG A 107 -4.26 -6.29 15.27
N HIS A 108 -5.26 -5.54 15.72
CA HIS A 108 -5.56 -4.22 15.18
C HIS A 108 -4.44 -3.21 15.43
N ALA A 109 -3.71 -3.32 16.54
CA ALA A 109 -2.56 -2.47 16.83
C ALA A 109 -1.39 -2.75 15.87
N LEU A 110 -1.08 -4.02 15.63
CA LEU A 110 -0.04 -4.43 14.66
C LEU A 110 -0.42 -4.04 13.23
N GLU A 111 -1.68 -4.24 12.84
CA GLU A 111 -2.19 -3.83 11.53
C GLU A 111 -2.08 -2.32 11.34
N LEU A 112 -2.45 -1.53 12.36
CA LEU A 112 -2.32 -0.08 12.31
C LEU A 112 -0.86 0.36 12.19
N TRP A 113 0.05 -0.26 12.95
CA TRP A 113 1.47 0.03 12.84
C TRP A 113 2.01 -0.27 11.45
N GLY A 114 1.70 -1.44 10.88
CA GLY A 114 2.14 -1.83 9.55
C GLY A 114 1.61 -0.90 8.45
N LEU A 115 0.35 -0.46 8.55
CA LEU A 115 -0.23 0.52 7.62
C LEU A 115 0.47 1.88 7.70
N VAL A 116 0.80 2.35 8.90
CA VAL A 116 1.55 3.60 9.09
C VAL A 116 2.97 3.47 8.53
N ASP A 117 3.64 2.33 8.73
CA ASP A 117 4.97 2.11 8.17
C ASP A 117 4.95 2.07 6.63
N ILE A 118 3.91 1.50 6.01
CA ILE A 118 3.72 1.54 4.56
C ILE A 118 3.58 2.99 4.05
N ILE A 119 2.83 3.84 4.77
CA ILE A 119 2.65 5.26 4.42
C ILE A 119 3.98 6.00 4.53
N ASP A 120 4.77 5.77 5.59
CA ASP A 120 6.09 6.39 5.79
C ASP A 120 7.08 5.99 4.67
N ARG A 121 6.89 4.81 4.08
CA ARG A 121 7.67 4.28 2.95
C ARG A 121 7.13 4.66 1.58
N GLU A 122 6.29 5.71 1.47
CA GLU A 122 5.64 6.12 0.23
C GLU A 122 6.58 6.18 -1.00
N ARG A 123 7.83 6.63 -0.84
CA ARG A 123 8.77 6.75 -1.98
C ARG A 123 9.50 5.46 -2.34
N GLN A 124 9.27 4.37 -1.63
CA GLN A 124 9.97 3.09 -1.81
C GLN A 124 9.18 2.09 -2.66
N TRP A 125 8.01 2.47 -3.19
CA TRP A 125 7.21 1.59 -4.03
C TRP A 125 7.89 1.31 -5.38
N HIS A 126 8.06 0.03 -5.68
CA HIS A 126 8.47 -0.45 -6.99
C HIS A 126 7.22 -0.86 -7.78
N ILE A 127 6.93 -0.16 -8.87
CA ILE A 127 5.71 -0.40 -9.66
C ILE A 127 6.07 -0.87 -11.07
N LEU A 128 5.58 -2.06 -11.41
CA LEU A 128 5.77 -2.72 -12.70
C LEU A 128 4.43 -2.80 -13.44
N GLU A 129 4.33 -2.14 -14.58
CA GLU A 129 3.23 -2.33 -15.54
C GLU A 129 3.41 -3.67 -16.26
N LYS A 130 2.33 -4.43 -16.38
CA LYS A 130 2.27 -5.64 -17.19
C LYS A 130 1.07 -5.63 -18.13
N ARG A 131 1.30 -6.10 -19.35
CA ARG A 131 0.27 -6.35 -20.37
C ARG A 131 0.46 -7.75 -20.96
N PRO A 132 -0.36 -8.72 -20.53
CA PRO A 132 -0.23 -10.11 -20.98
C PRO A 132 -0.40 -10.30 -22.49
N SER A 133 -1.35 -9.59 -23.11
CA SER A 133 -1.62 -9.68 -24.54
C SER A 133 -0.47 -9.22 -25.42
N GLU A 134 0.31 -8.25 -24.95
CA GLU A 134 1.49 -7.73 -25.63
C GLU A 134 2.80 -8.38 -25.14
N ASN A 135 2.73 -9.27 -24.14
CA ASN A 135 3.88 -9.80 -23.38
C ASN A 135 4.86 -8.68 -22.97
N LEU A 136 4.29 -7.54 -22.53
CA LEU A 136 5.02 -6.33 -22.20
C LEU A 136 5.13 -6.19 -20.69
N GLU A 137 6.35 -5.99 -20.19
CA GLU A 137 6.63 -5.60 -18.81
C GLU A 137 7.43 -4.30 -18.79
N ARG A 138 7.03 -3.36 -17.95
CA ARG A 138 7.67 -2.04 -17.87
C ARG A 138 7.66 -1.44 -16.48
N TRP A 139 8.81 -1.01 -16.01
CA TRP A 139 8.91 -0.24 -14.78
C TRP A 139 8.32 1.16 -14.94
N ILE A 140 7.38 1.51 -14.07
CA ILE A 140 6.86 2.87 -13.95
C ILE A 140 7.83 3.63 -13.04
N ARG A 141 8.46 4.68 -13.59
CA ARG A 141 9.43 5.54 -12.89
C ARG A 141 9.00 7.00 -12.98
N ASP A 142 9.56 7.82 -12.10
CA ASP A 142 9.47 9.29 -12.05
C ASP A 142 9.65 9.95 -13.44
N PRO A 143 9.11 11.17 -13.64
CA PRO A 143 8.24 11.48 -14.77
C PRO A 143 8.88 11.39 -16.16
N ASN A 144 8.16 10.72 -17.05
CA ASN A 144 8.31 10.86 -18.50
C ASN A 144 7.83 12.25 -18.92
N GLU A 145 8.74 13.11 -19.38
CA GLU A 145 8.50 14.53 -19.72
C GLU A 145 7.39 14.80 -20.76
N ARG A 146 6.92 13.78 -21.51
CA ARG A 146 5.98 13.96 -22.63
C ARG A 146 4.50 13.93 -22.29
N LEU A 147 4.08 13.18 -21.26
CA LEU A 147 2.67 13.07 -20.90
C LEU A 147 2.17 14.27 -20.09
N GLY A 148 3.09 15.07 -19.53
CA GLY A 148 2.76 16.13 -18.56
C GLY A 148 2.11 15.58 -17.27
N ILE A 149 2.04 14.26 -17.13
CA ILE A 149 1.42 13.54 -16.03
C ILE A 149 2.49 12.60 -15.47
N ASP A 150 2.81 12.81 -14.20
CA ASP A 150 3.67 11.94 -13.44
C ASP A 150 2.87 10.70 -12.98
N ILE A 151 2.85 9.68 -13.82
CA ILE A 151 2.10 8.42 -13.59
C ILE A 151 2.52 7.78 -12.27
N TYR A 152 3.83 7.79 -11.97
CA TYR A 152 4.35 7.21 -10.74
C TYR A 152 3.77 7.93 -9.52
N SER A 153 3.81 9.27 -9.52
CA SER A 153 3.19 10.07 -8.45
C SER A 153 1.68 9.85 -8.34
N VAL A 154 0.96 9.73 -9.46
CA VAL A 154 -0.49 9.45 -9.44
C VAL A 154 -0.78 8.13 -8.74
N MET A 155 -0.09 7.06 -9.12
CA MET A 155 -0.28 5.74 -8.51
C MET A 155 0.11 5.75 -7.03
N LEU A 156 1.18 6.45 -6.67
CA LEU A 156 1.59 6.58 -5.28
C LEU A 156 0.53 7.29 -4.43
N ILE A 157 -0.04 8.38 -4.92
CA ILE A 157 -1.12 9.10 -4.24
C ILE A 157 -2.31 8.16 -4.01
N GLN A 158 -2.68 7.32 -4.97
CA GLN A 158 -3.78 6.37 -4.82
C GLN A 158 -3.47 5.26 -3.80
N LEU A 159 -2.26 4.71 -3.83
CA LEU A 159 -1.81 3.70 -2.86
C LEU A 159 -1.81 4.26 -1.43
N ASN A 160 -1.26 5.46 -1.24
CA ASN A 160 -1.25 6.13 0.06
C ASN A 160 -2.66 6.46 0.54
N ALA A 161 -3.53 7.00 -0.32
CA ALA A 161 -4.91 7.29 0.04
C ALA A 161 -5.67 6.02 0.47
N ALA A 162 -5.41 4.87 -0.17
CA ALA A 162 -5.97 3.59 0.22
C ALA A 162 -5.44 3.12 1.59
N ALA A 163 -4.12 3.22 1.81
CA ALA A 163 -3.49 2.90 3.09
C ALA A 163 -4.03 3.78 4.23
N GLU A 164 -4.18 5.09 4.01
CA GLU A 164 -4.75 6.04 4.98
C GLU A 164 -6.21 5.71 5.32
N ARG A 165 -7.04 5.40 4.30
CA ARG A 165 -8.44 4.99 4.53
C ARG A 165 -8.52 3.75 5.39
N LYS A 166 -7.69 2.75 5.10
CA LYS A 166 -7.62 1.53 5.91
C LYS A 166 -7.08 1.83 7.32
N GLY A 167 -6.04 2.65 7.44
CA GLY A 167 -5.47 3.08 8.71
C GLY A 167 -6.50 3.79 9.60
N ASN A 168 -7.29 4.71 9.04
CA ASN A 168 -8.37 5.41 9.75
C ASN A 168 -9.49 4.45 10.20
N THR A 169 -9.84 3.48 9.37
CA THR A 169 -10.83 2.46 9.75
C THR A 169 -10.32 1.59 10.90
N THR A 170 -9.06 1.16 10.80
CA THR A 170 -8.39 0.33 11.79
C THR A 170 -8.21 1.07 13.12
N SER A 171 -7.81 2.34 13.09
CA SER A 171 -7.65 3.16 14.29
C SER A 171 -8.96 3.39 15.03
N ARG A 172 -10.06 3.65 14.30
CA ARG A 172 -11.41 3.77 14.89
C ARG A 172 -11.87 2.46 15.52
N SER A 173 -11.64 1.33 14.85
CA SER A 173 -11.96 0.00 15.39
C SER A 173 -11.19 -0.27 16.69
N LEU A 174 -9.89 0.01 16.69
CA LEU A 174 -9.02 -0.12 17.85
C LEU A 174 -9.51 0.72 19.04
N LEU A 175 -9.75 2.02 18.83
CA LEU A 175 -10.24 2.93 19.87
C LEU A 175 -11.59 2.50 20.43
N ASN A 176 -12.52 2.07 19.57
CA ASN A 176 -13.84 1.58 20.00
C ASN A 176 -13.71 0.30 20.84
N LYS A 177 -12.83 -0.63 20.47
CA LYS A 177 -12.54 -1.83 21.26
C LYS A 177 -11.95 -1.47 22.62
N MET A 178 -10.94 -0.59 22.66
CA MET A 178 -10.35 -0.10 23.91
C MET A 178 -11.39 0.53 24.83
N GLN A 179 -12.25 1.38 24.29
CA GLN A 179 -13.31 2.03 25.06
C GLN A 179 -14.26 0.98 25.69
N ARG A 180 -14.66 -0.05 24.95
CA ARG A 180 -15.51 -1.13 25.47
C ARG A 180 -14.82 -1.91 26.59
N TYR A 181 -13.56 -2.31 26.39
CA TYR A 181 -12.79 -3.01 27.43
C TYR A 181 -12.67 -2.20 28.73
N LEU A 182 -12.48 -0.89 28.62
CA LEU A 182 -12.39 -0.01 29.79
C LEU A 182 -13.76 0.20 30.47
N GLN A 183 -14.85 0.22 29.71
CA GLN A 183 -16.21 0.39 30.24
C GLN A 183 -16.74 -0.89 30.91
N ASP A 184 -16.41 -2.07 30.39
CA ASP A 184 -16.82 -3.40 30.89
C ASP A 184 -16.04 -3.85 32.15
N SER A 185 -15.65 -2.91 33.01
CA SER A 185 -14.83 -2.99 34.24
C SER A 185 -15.18 -4.07 35.31
N LYS A 186 -16.01 -5.07 35.00
CA LYS A 186 -16.16 -6.32 35.76
C LYS A 186 -15.24 -7.45 35.30
N VAL A 187 -14.53 -7.31 34.17
CA VAL A 187 -13.50 -8.27 33.78
C VAL A 187 -12.30 -8.07 34.71
N LYS A 188 -11.92 -9.12 35.45
CA LYS A 188 -10.62 -9.16 36.13
C LYS A 188 -9.56 -9.04 35.04
N ILE A 189 -9.04 -7.83 34.85
CA ILE A 189 -7.96 -7.60 33.90
C ILE A 189 -6.71 -8.23 34.53
N GLY A 190 -6.47 -9.50 34.20
CA GLY A 190 -5.14 -10.07 34.30
C GLY A 190 -4.30 -9.32 33.28
N PHE A 191 -3.56 -8.30 33.72
CA PHE A 191 -2.57 -7.62 32.90
C PHE A 191 -1.25 -8.40 33.01
N PRO A 192 -0.88 -9.29 32.06
CA PRO A 192 0.54 -9.43 31.76
C PRO A 192 1.01 -8.07 31.23
N CYS A 193 2.06 -7.54 31.83
CA CYS A 193 2.49 -6.13 31.82
C CYS A 193 3.02 -5.61 30.46
N SER A 194 2.55 -6.09 29.32
CA SER A 194 3.12 -5.80 27.99
C SER A 194 2.26 -4.90 27.10
N SER A 195 0.96 -4.69 27.39
CA SER A 195 0.05 -3.96 26.48
C SER A 195 -0.04 -2.44 26.73
N CYS A 196 0.26 -1.95 27.93
CA CYS A 196 0.08 -0.53 28.27
C CYS A 196 1.16 0.41 27.70
N PHE A 197 2.31 -0.10 27.25
CA PHE A 197 3.38 0.74 26.70
C PHE A 197 3.17 1.18 25.24
N TRP A 198 2.20 0.59 24.54
CA TRP A 198 2.12 0.67 23.08
C TRP A 198 1.55 1.98 22.54
N VAL A 199 0.56 2.59 23.20
CA VAL A 199 -0.10 3.78 22.67
C VAL A 199 0.80 5.02 22.72
N ALA A 200 1.81 5.04 23.61
CA ALA A 200 2.75 6.15 23.72
C ALA A 200 3.95 6.07 22.75
N GLY A 201 4.24 4.89 22.19
CA GLY A 201 5.42 4.65 21.34
C GLY A 201 5.20 4.88 19.84
N VAL A 202 3.96 4.75 19.36
CA VAL A 202 3.64 4.84 17.91
C VAL A 202 3.88 6.24 17.33
N PHE A 203 3.96 7.28 18.16
CA PHE A 203 4.09 8.68 17.72
C PHE A 203 5.46 9.33 17.94
N TYR A 204 6.46 8.60 18.46
CA TYR A 204 7.82 9.12 18.65
C TYR A 204 8.82 8.40 17.73
N ARG A 205 8.68 8.62 16.41
CA ARG A 205 9.83 8.53 15.50
C ARG A 205 10.50 9.92 15.45
N LYS A 206 11.74 9.99 15.91
CA LYS A 206 12.67 11.10 15.66
C LYS A 206 13.56 10.74 14.51
#